data_AF-A0A2G5ZI59-F1
#
_entry.id   AF-A0A2G5ZI59-F1
#
_cell.length_a   1.000
_cell.length_b   1.000
_cell.length_c   1.000
_cell.angle_alpha   90.00
_cell.angle_beta   90.00
_cell.angle_gamma   90.00
#
_symmetry.space_group_name_H-M   'P 1'
#
loop_
_entity.id
_entity.type
_entity.pdbx_description
1 polymer ?
#
loop_
_entity_poly.entity_id
_entity_poly.type
_entity_poly.pdbx_seq_one_letter_code
_entity_poly.pdbx_strand_id
1 'polypeptide(L)'
;MNRGYAGFYKGFYLRSSYEYAYAVYLDQFNISWSFETQIFEVNGKIYKPDFLFYDKNGKLEKIVEIKSRNKKEIELAKEKLNYIAVQYQVTTELFSYKELLKIYEDMPVSLNSVIEHWINSDNTSIHKGVSGSLNAHYGLKHSEETKKRIGEHTKKLWNGDTPAKKKMIEGLRKSGLSQKGKIKTEREKRYCALCYDEFIVMVTSKQSYCCQHCSGQSAIRIATEAYVESRTTVHRNIKQYIIYWTNENSEIVLLTPFNKINSTIKPLTDEIYSRFGVKDMRVISKAVFGEDKGRKELLRFMKKLCSENVC
;
A
#
# COMPACT_ATOMS: atom_id res chain seq x y z
N MET A 1 -4.37 -27.92 -4.92
CA MET A 1 -5.26 -26.87 -5.48
C MET A 1 -4.42 -25.65 -5.81
N ASN A 2 -4.02 -25.48 -7.08
CA ASN A 2 -3.20 -24.36 -7.56
C ASN A 2 -4.06 -23.10 -7.69
N ARG A 3 -4.32 -22.39 -6.60
CA ARG A 3 -4.86 -21.03 -6.71
C ARG A 3 -3.67 -20.12 -7.02
N GLY A 4 -3.69 -19.46 -8.18
CA GLY A 4 -2.65 -18.52 -8.57
C GLY A 4 -2.81 -17.22 -7.78
N TYR A 5 -1.80 -16.88 -6.97
CA TYR A 5 -1.77 -15.66 -6.18
C TYR A 5 -1.31 -14.48 -7.04
N ALA A 6 -1.97 -13.33 -6.88
CA ALA A 6 -1.66 -12.09 -7.58
C ALA A 6 -1.69 -10.92 -6.58
N GLY A 7 -0.94 -9.86 -6.82
CA GLY A 7 -0.74 -8.83 -5.82
C GLY A 7 0.15 -7.70 -6.29
N PHE A 8 0.38 -6.72 -5.41
CA PHE A 8 1.25 -5.59 -5.71
C PHE A 8 2.67 -5.80 -5.16
N TYR A 9 3.66 -5.62 -6.03
CA TYR A 9 5.06 -5.57 -5.67
C TYR A 9 5.70 -4.30 -6.24
N LYS A 10 6.18 -3.41 -5.37
CA LYS A 10 6.77 -2.10 -5.74
C LYS A 10 5.92 -1.30 -6.74
N GLY A 11 4.60 -1.36 -6.59
CA GLY A 11 3.64 -0.66 -7.47
C GLY A 11 3.24 -1.43 -8.74
N PHE A 12 3.90 -2.54 -9.07
CA PHE A 12 3.51 -3.41 -10.17
C PHE A 12 2.52 -4.49 -9.72
N TYR A 13 1.49 -4.73 -10.53
CA TYR A 13 0.49 -5.76 -10.25
C TYR A 13 0.88 -7.10 -10.89
N LEU A 14 1.54 -7.96 -10.12
CA LEU A 14 2.01 -9.26 -10.55
C LEU A 14 0.86 -10.28 -10.46
N ARG A 15 0.72 -11.12 -11.48
CA ARG A 15 -0.39 -12.07 -11.69
C ARG A 15 -0.07 -13.50 -11.26
N SER A 16 1.17 -13.78 -10.87
CA SER A 16 1.59 -15.08 -10.33
C SER A 16 2.71 -14.97 -9.30
N SER A 17 2.80 -15.97 -8.41
CA SER A 17 3.92 -16.09 -7.46
C SER A 17 5.27 -16.29 -8.15
N TYR A 18 5.28 -16.79 -9.39
CA TYR A 18 6.51 -16.99 -10.17
C TYR A 18 7.00 -15.66 -10.77
N GLU A 19 6.10 -14.79 -11.22
CA GLU A 19 6.45 -13.42 -11.59
C GLU A 19 7.02 -12.67 -10.38
N TYR A 20 6.41 -12.83 -9.21
CA TYR A 20 6.94 -12.25 -7.97
C TYR A 20 8.35 -12.76 -7.65
N ALA A 21 8.57 -14.08 -7.70
CA ALA A 21 9.89 -14.64 -7.47
C ALA A 21 10.93 -14.09 -8.46
N TYR A 22 10.58 -14.00 -9.75
CA TYR A 22 11.48 -13.42 -10.73
C TYR A 22 11.79 -11.94 -10.46
N ALA A 23 10.78 -11.14 -10.11
CA ALA A 23 10.97 -9.73 -9.74
C ALA A 23 11.91 -9.56 -8.52
N VAL A 24 11.75 -10.41 -7.49
CA VAL A 24 12.64 -10.41 -6.32
C VAL A 24 14.08 -10.77 -6.70
N TYR A 25 14.27 -11.74 -7.58
CA TYR A 25 15.60 -12.09 -8.10
C TYR A 25 16.24 -10.90 -8.83
N LEU A 26 15.50 -10.24 -9.74
CA LEU A 26 16.02 -9.09 -10.48
C LEU A 26 16.43 -7.95 -9.54
N ASP A 27 15.61 -7.68 -8.52
CA ASP A 27 15.87 -6.64 -7.53
C ASP A 27 17.08 -6.97 -6.65
N GLN A 28 17.28 -8.24 -6.27
CA GLN A 28 18.45 -8.67 -5.48
C GLN A 28 19.77 -8.37 -6.19
N PHE A 29 19.79 -8.45 -7.53
CA PHE A 29 20.97 -8.19 -8.35
C PHE A 29 20.97 -6.79 -8.99
N ASN A 30 20.07 -5.88 -8.56
CA ASN A 30 19.93 -4.52 -9.08
C ASN A 30 19.73 -4.47 -10.61
N ILE A 31 19.07 -5.46 -11.18
CA ILE A 31 18.74 -5.50 -12.60
C ILE A 31 17.48 -4.66 -12.79
N SER A 32 17.55 -3.61 -13.61
CA SER A 32 16.39 -2.77 -13.91
C SER A 32 15.41 -3.51 -14.83
N TRP A 33 14.13 -3.52 -14.48
CA TRP A 33 13.09 -4.22 -15.24
C TRP A 33 11.82 -3.36 -15.38
N SER A 34 11.08 -3.65 -16.45
CA SER A 34 9.73 -3.15 -16.69
C SER A 34 8.78 -4.33 -16.78
N PHE A 35 7.51 -4.11 -16.42
CA PHE A 35 6.50 -5.16 -16.40
C PHE A 35 5.30 -4.79 -17.25
N GLU A 36 4.96 -5.68 -18.19
CA GLU A 36 3.78 -5.56 -19.05
C GLU A 36 3.67 -4.18 -19.77
N THR A 37 4.81 -3.56 -20.12
CA THR A 37 4.85 -2.19 -20.70
C THR A 37 4.60 -2.13 -22.20
N GLN A 38 4.87 -3.21 -22.94
CA GLN A 38 4.72 -3.26 -24.39
C GLN A 38 3.91 -4.47 -24.84
N ILE A 39 3.30 -4.33 -26.01
CA ILE A 39 2.42 -5.30 -26.64
C ILE A 39 2.98 -5.64 -28.02
N PHE A 40 2.89 -6.91 -28.41
CA PHE A 40 3.39 -7.44 -29.68
C PHE A 40 2.24 -8.10 -30.44
N GLU A 41 2.31 -8.03 -31.76
CA GLU A 41 1.45 -8.85 -32.61
C GLU A 41 2.19 -10.13 -32.99
N VAL A 42 1.55 -11.27 -32.72
CA VAL A 42 2.06 -12.62 -33.01
C VAL A 42 0.97 -13.40 -33.74
N ASN A 43 1.17 -13.66 -35.03
CA ASN A 43 0.22 -14.40 -35.88
C ASN A 43 -1.22 -13.83 -35.83
N GLY A 44 -1.37 -12.51 -35.94
CA GLY A 44 -2.66 -11.82 -35.89
C GLY A 44 -3.31 -11.81 -34.50
N LYS A 45 -2.59 -12.23 -33.46
CA LYS A 45 -3.04 -12.18 -32.07
C LYS A 45 -2.13 -11.26 -31.27
N ILE A 46 -2.76 -10.52 -30.37
CA ILE A 46 -2.05 -9.66 -29.44
C ILE A 46 -1.40 -10.50 -28.35
N TYR A 47 -0.13 -10.23 -28.07
CA TYR A 47 0.68 -10.84 -27.03
C TYR A 47 1.29 -9.77 -26.14
N LYS A 48 1.24 -9.99 -24.82
CA LYS A 48 1.75 -9.06 -23.82
C LYS A 48 2.72 -9.85 -22.92
N PRO A 49 4.04 -9.68 -23.10
CA PRO A 49 5.03 -10.38 -22.29
C PRO A 49 5.05 -9.87 -20.85
N ASP A 50 5.55 -10.71 -19.94
CA ASP A 50 5.62 -10.39 -18.52
C ASP A 50 6.67 -9.30 -18.23
N PHE A 51 7.95 -9.55 -18.55
CA PHE A 51 9.06 -8.64 -18.24
C PHE A 51 9.77 -8.13 -19.50
N LEU A 52 10.15 -6.86 -19.48
CA LEU A 52 10.85 -6.17 -20.56
C LEU A 52 12.06 -5.41 -20.02
N PHE A 53 13.17 -5.47 -20.75
CA PHE A 53 14.45 -4.88 -20.40
C PHE A 53 14.91 -3.95 -21.52
N TYR A 54 15.29 -2.74 -21.15
CA TYR A 54 15.69 -1.69 -22.07
C TYR A 54 17.15 -1.32 -21.84
N ASP A 55 17.85 -1.01 -22.92
CA ASP A 55 19.20 -0.47 -22.83
C ASP A 55 19.20 0.97 -22.29
N LYS A 56 20.40 1.56 -22.14
CA LYS A 56 20.57 2.94 -21.66
C LYS A 56 19.93 4.00 -22.56
N ASN A 57 19.64 3.65 -23.82
CA ASN A 57 19.00 4.52 -24.81
C ASN A 57 17.48 4.30 -24.87
N GLY A 58 16.92 3.42 -24.03
CA GLY A 58 15.50 3.06 -24.04
C GLY A 58 15.10 2.08 -25.15
N LYS A 59 16.06 1.47 -25.85
CA LYS A 59 15.78 0.42 -26.85
C LYS A 59 15.52 -0.91 -26.15
N LEU A 60 14.47 -1.60 -26.56
CA LEU A 60 14.15 -2.93 -26.05
C LEU A 60 15.26 -3.92 -26.41
N GLU A 61 15.87 -4.53 -25.41
CA GLU A 61 16.99 -5.48 -25.54
C GLU A 61 16.54 -6.91 -25.28
N LYS A 62 15.75 -7.11 -24.20
CA LYS A 62 15.33 -8.43 -23.76
C LYS A 62 13.88 -8.48 -23.31
N ILE A 63 13.22 -9.59 -23.60
CA ILE A 63 11.89 -9.95 -23.10
C ILE A 63 12.00 -11.25 -22.31
N VAL A 64 11.30 -11.33 -21.17
CA VAL A 64 11.22 -12.54 -20.37
C VAL A 64 9.77 -12.90 -20.08
N GLU A 65 9.41 -14.15 -20.37
CA GLU A 65 8.10 -14.72 -20.06
C GLU A 65 8.19 -15.70 -18.91
N ILE A 66 7.25 -15.60 -17.96
CA ILE A 66 7.11 -16.52 -16.85
C ILE A 66 5.98 -17.51 -17.11
N LYS A 67 6.26 -18.80 -16.90
CA LYS A 67 5.28 -19.87 -17.12
C LYS A 67 5.21 -20.88 -15.98
N SER A 68 4.05 -21.51 -15.88
CA SER A 68 3.84 -22.62 -14.95
C SER A 68 4.60 -23.87 -15.40
N ARG A 69 4.52 -24.97 -14.65
CA ARG A 69 5.10 -26.28 -15.04
C ARG A 69 4.36 -26.95 -16.20
N ASN A 70 3.30 -26.35 -16.74
CA ASN A 70 2.49 -26.93 -17.80
C ASN A 70 3.27 -26.95 -19.13
N LYS A 71 3.68 -28.14 -19.57
CA LYS A 71 4.46 -28.34 -20.80
C LYS A 71 3.79 -27.72 -22.03
N LYS A 72 2.46 -27.86 -22.19
CA LYS A 72 1.75 -27.32 -23.35
C LYS A 72 1.80 -25.79 -23.39
N GLU A 73 1.65 -25.14 -22.22
CA GLU A 73 1.74 -23.68 -22.12
C GLU A 73 3.16 -23.16 -22.36
N ILE A 74 4.17 -23.91 -21.89
CA ILE A 74 5.58 -23.59 -22.13
C ILE A 74 5.89 -23.63 -23.63
N GLU A 75 5.53 -24.70 -24.33
CA GLU A 75 5.83 -24.81 -25.77
C GLU A 75 5.10 -23.73 -26.58
N LEU A 76 3.82 -23.48 -26.29
CA LEU A 76 3.09 -22.37 -26.91
C LEU A 76 3.70 -20.99 -26.64
N ALA A 77 4.29 -20.79 -25.46
CA ALA A 77 4.98 -19.55 -25.14
C ALA A 77 6.31 -19.45 -25.89
N LYS A 78 7.09 -20.54 -26.00
CA LYS A 78 8.32 -20.58 -26.80
C LYS A 78 8.09 -20.24 -28.26
N GLU A 79 7.03 -20.77 -28.87
CA GLU A 79 6.67 -20.45 -30.26
C GLU A 79 6.44 -18.94 -30.45
N LYS A 80 5.71 -18.31 -29.51
CA LYS A 80 5.43 -16.87 -29.56
C LYS A 80 6.68 -16.05 -29.33
N LEU A 81 7.52 -16.44 -28.37
CA LEU A 81 8.78 -15.76 -28.09
C LEU A 81 9.74 -15.86 -29.27
N ASN A 82 9.84 -17.03 -29.92
CA ASN A 82 10.66 -17.20 -31.12
C ASN A 82 10.17 -16.31 -32.27
N TYR A 83 8.86 -16.19 -32.47
CA TYR A 83 8.30 -15.25 -33.43
C TYR A 83 8.71 -13.81 -33.10
N ILE A 84 8.62 -13.40 -31.83
CA ILE A 84 9.00 -12.06 -31.40
C ILE A 84 10.51 -11.82 -31.60
N ALA A 85 11.34 -12.79 -31.24
CA ALA A 85 12.79 -12.71 -31.37
C ALA A 85 13.20 -12.46 -32.83
N VAL A 86 12.60 -13.21 -33.77
CA VAL A 86 12.89 -13.07 -35.20
C VAL A 86 12.35 -11.77 -35.77
N GLN A 87 11.08 -11.44 -35.50
CA GLN A 87 10.42 -10.28 -36.12
C GLN A 87 10.92 -8.94 -35.57
N TYR A 88 11.18 -8.87 -34.27
CA TYR A 88 11.54 -7.62 -33.59
C TYR A 88 13.03 -7.53 -33.27
N GLN A 89 13.82 -8.58 -33.55
CA GLN A 89 15.26 -8.64 -33.29
C GLN A 89 15.61 -8.37 -31.82
N VAL A 90 14.88 -9.04 -30.91
CA VAL A 90 15.00 -8.88 -29.45
C VAL A 90 15.34 -10.22 -28.82
N THR A 91 16.16 -10.23 -27.78
CA THR A 91 16.46 -11.46 -27.03
C THR A 91 15.24 -11.90 -26.22
N THR A 92 14.88 -13.17 -26.26
CA THR A 92 13.73 -13.69 -25.50
C THR A 92 14.13 -14.86 -24.61
N GLU A 93 13.69 -14.85 -23.35
CA GLU A 93 13.89 -15.96 -22.42
C GLU A 93 12.54 -16.40 -21.83
N LEU A 94 12.47 -17.68 -21.44
CA LEU A 94 11.33 -18.24 -20.73
C LEU A 94 11.80 -18.84 -19.42
N PHE A 95 11.17 -18.41 -18.32
CA PHE A 95 11.40 -18.99 -17.01
C PHE A 95 10.16 -19.76 -16.55
N SER A 96 10.30 -21.07 -16.45
CA SER A 96 9.37 -21.90 -15.70
C SER A 96 9.89 -22.12 -14.28
N TYR A 97 9.17 -22.91 -13.48
CA TYR A 97 9.64 -23.31 -12.16
C TYR A 97 11.05 -23.93 -12.16
N LYS A 98 11.44 -24.65 -13.22
CA LYS A 98 12.77 -25.28 -13.29
C LYS A 98 13.88 -24.24 -13.44
N GLU A 99 13.69 -23.28 -14.33
CA GLU A 99 14.64 -22.20 -14.56
C GLU A 99 14.70 -21.26 -13.34
N LEU A 100 13.55 -21.00 -12.71
CA LEU A 100 13.51 -20.27 -11.44
C LEU A 100 14.27 -21.00 -10.34
N LEU A 101 14.10 -22.32 -10.18
CA LEU A 101 14.87 -23.07 -9.19
C LEU A 101 16.38 -22.90 -9.40
N LYS A 102 16.83 -22.96 -10.66
CA LYS A 102 18.24 -22.85 -11.00
C LYS A 102 18.83 -21.49 -10.63
N ILE A 103 18.17 -20.38 -10.97
CA ILE A 103 18.68 -19.04 -10.62
C ILE A 103 18.61 -18.75 -9.12
N TYR A 104 17.78 -19.50 -8.39
CA TYR A 104 17.68 -19.40 -6.94
C TYR A 104 18.74 -20.23 -6.20
N GLU A 105 19.56 -21.04 -6.89
CA GLU A 105 20.73 -21.69 -6.29
C GLU A 105 21.77 -20.66 -5.82
N ASP A 106 21.87 -19.53 -6.51
CA ASP A 106 22.79 -18.42 -6.20
C ASP A 106 22.18 -17.37 -5.24
N MET A 107 20.93 -17.57 -4.80
CA MET A 107 20.22 -16.63 -3.94
C MET A 107 20.44 -16.93 -2.46
N PRO A 108 20.48 -15.90 -1.59
CA PRO A 108 20.56 -16.10 -0.13
C PRO A 108 19.28 -16.67 0.48
N VAL A 109 18.21 -16.78 -0.31
CA VAL A 109 16.89 -17.28 0.08
C VAL A 109 16.40 -18.31 -0.94
N SER A 110 15.65 -19.31 -0.49
CA SER A 110 15.10 -20.32 -1.39
C SER A 110 13.87 -19.81 -2.15
N LEU A 111 13.63 -20.36 -3.34
CA LEU A 111 12.43 -20.07 -4.14
C LEU A 111 11.15 -20.29 -3.35
N ASN A 112 11.08 -21.37 -2.56
CA ASN A 112 9.91 -21.69 -1.74
C ASN A 112 9.68 -20.64 -0.65
N SER A 113 10.73 -20.19 0.02
CA SER A 113 10.63 -19.14 1.05
C SER A 113 10.10 -17.83 0.46
N VAL A 114 10.56 -17.45 -0.74
CA VAL A 114 10.06 -16.26 -1.43
C VAL A 114 8.60 -16.40 -1.83
N ILE A 115 8.20 -17.56 -2.36
CA ILE A 115 6.80 -17.82 -2.72
C ILE A 115 5.90 -17.82 -1.47
N GLU A 116 6.36 -18.39 -0.35
CA GLU A 116 5.61 -18.39 0.90
C GLU A 116 5.45 -16.98 1.47
N HIS A 117 6.51 -16.17 1.43
CA HIS A 117 6.44 -14.75 1.77
C HIS A 117 5.39 -14.02 0.92
N TRP A 118 5.33 -14.30 -0.39
CA TRP A 118 4.31 -13.73 -1.26
C TRP A 118 2.90 -14.11 -0.83
N ILE A 119 2.67 -15.41 -0.61
CA ILE A 119 1.35 -15.95 -0.24
C ILE A 119 0.84 -15.33 1.06
N ASN A 120 1.73 -15.06 2.00
CA ASN A 120 1.40 -14.52 3.32
C ASN A 120 1.47 -12.98 3.41
N SER A 121 1.76 -12.30 2.30
CA SER A 121 1.84 -10.82 2.28
C SER A 121 0.46 -10.18 2.24
N ASP A 122 0.28 -9.08 2.98
CA ASP A 122 -0.93 -8.25 2.93
C ASP A 122 -1.23 -7.66 1.54
N ASN A 123 -0.23 -7.59 0.67
CA ASN A 123 -0.36 -7.08 -0.70
C ASN A 123 -0.77 -8.16 -1.72
N THR A 124 -1.01 -9.39 -1.26
CA THR A 124 -1.33 -10.54 -2.10
C THR A 124 -2.78 -10.95 -1.94
N SER A 125 -3.40 -11.34 -3.05
CA SER A 125 -4.77 -11.85 -3.10
C SER A 125 -4.84 -13.12 -3.93
N ILE A 126 -5.78 -13.98 -3.54
CA ILE A 126 -6.21 -15.13 -4.34
C ILE A 126 -7.07 -14.66 -5.54
N HIS A 127 -7.65 -13.46 -5.46
CA HIS A 127 -8.47 -12.89 -6.51
C HIS A 127 -7.62 -12.03 -7.44
N LYS A 128 -7.45 -12.50 -8.68
CA LYS A 128 -6.79 -11.71 -9.72
C LYS A 128 -7.68 -10.51 -10.09
N GLY A 129 -7.08 -9.32 -10.14
CA GLY A 129 -7.71 -8.10 -10.61
C GLY A 129 -8.09 -8.26 -12.07
N VAL A 130 -9.40 -8.20 -12.36
CA VAL A 130 -9.97 -8.36 -13.71
C VAL A 130 -10.66 -7.08 -14.21
N SER A 131 -10.54 -5.97 -13.49
CA SER A 131 -11.18 -4.70 -13.81
C SER A 131 -10.16 -3.57 -13.97
N GLY A 132 -10.54 -2.56 -14.77
CA GLY A 132 -9.72 -1.38 -15.02
C GLY A 132 -8.32 -1.73 -15.53
N SER A 133 -7.32 -0.96 -15.09
CA SER A 133 -5.90 -1.13 -15.44
C SER A 133 -5.28 -2.46 -14.99
N LEU A 134 -5.93 -3.20 -14.08
CA LEU A 134 -5.44 -4.49 -13.58
C LEU A 134 -5.79 -5.65 -14.53
N ASN A 135 -6.75 -5.45 -15.44
CA ASN A 135 -7.10 -6.45 -16.44
C ASN A 135 -5.94 -6.66 -17.43
N ALA A 136 -5.57 -7.92 -17.72
CA ALA A 136 -4.51 -8.25 -18.70
C ALA A 136 -4.77 -7.70 -20.10
N HIS A 137 -6.05 -7.54 -20.43
CA HIS A 137 -6.51 -6.98 -21.69
C HIS A 137 -6.80 -5.48 -21.61
N TYR A 138 -6.44 -4.79 -20.53
CA TYR A 138 -6.62 -3.35 -20.43
C TYR A 138 -5.86 -2.63 -21.54
N GLY A 139 -6.54 -1.72 -22.23
CA GLY A 139 -5.99 -1.00 -23.38
C GLY A 139 -5.94 -1.81 -24.69
N LEU A 140 -6.24 -3.12 -24.68
CA LEU A 140 -6.27 -3.92 -25.90
C LEU A 140 -7.56 -3.67 -26.69
N LYS A 141 -7.43 -3.41 -27.98
CA LYS A 141 -8.57 -3.27 -28.91
C LYS A 141 -8.75 -4.58 -29.69
N HIS A 142 -9.99 -5.00 -29.86
CA HIS A 142 -10.31 -6.11 -30.77
C HIS A 142 -10.09 -5.67 -32.23
N SER A 143 -9.60 -6.60 -33.07
CA SER A 143 -9.60 -6.42 -34.52
C SER A 143 -11.02 -6.31 -35.08
N GLU A 144 -11.19 -5.69 -36.24
CA GLU A 144 -12.51 -5.56 -36.89
C GLU A 144 -13.15 -6.92 -37.17
N GLU A 145 -12.33 -7.91 -37.57
CA GLU A 145 -12.81 -9.26 -37.77
C GLU A 145 -13.32 -9.91 -36.47
N THR A 146 -12.60 -9.72 -35.36
CA THR A 146 -13.03 -10.20 -34.04
C THR A 146 -14.34 -9.54 -33.62
N LYS A 147 -14.48 -8.23 -33.83
CA LYS A 147 -15.73 -7.50 -33.55
C LYS A 147 -16.89 -8.06 -34.38
N LYS A 148 -16.66 -8.35 -35.67
CA LYS A 148 -17.66 -8.95 -36.55
C LYS A 148 -18.12 -10.33 -36.04
N ARG A 149 -17.18 -11.21 -35.70
CA ARG A 149 -17.49 -12.55 -35.14
C ARG A 149 -18.26 -12.47 -33.83
N ILE A 150 -17.86 -11.56 -32.93
CA ILE A 150 -18.59 -11.31 -31.67
C ILE A 150 -20.01 -10.85 -31.98
N GLY A 151 -20.17 -9.89 -32.89
CA GLY A 151 -21.49 -9.38 -33.30
C GLY A 151 -22.40 -10.46 -33.90
N GLU A 152 -21.87 -11.31 -34.78
CA GLU A 152 -22.60 -12.43 -35.37
C GLU A 152 -23.02 -13.46 -34.31
N HIS A 153 -22.13 -13.80 -33.39
CA HIS A 153 -22.43 -14.71 -32.28
C HIS A 153 -23.51 -14.13 -31.36
N THR A 154 -23.42 -12.85 -30.99
CA THR A 154 -24.45 -12.17 -30.20
C THR A 154 -25.79 -12.16 -30.93
N LYS A 155 -25.83 -11.88 -32.24
CA LYS A 155 -27.07 -11.97 -33.03
C LYS A 155 -27.68 -13.38 -32.98
N LYS A 156 -26.86 -14.43 -33.13
CA LYS A 156 -27.31 -15.83 -33.02
C LYS A 156 -27.93 -16.12 -31.64
N LEU A 157 -27.29 -15.66 -30.56
CA LEU A 157 -27.82 -15.83 -29.20
C LEU A 157 -29.19 -15.15 -29.00
N TRP A 158 -29.39 -13.95 -29.57
CA TRP A 158 -30.65 -13.21 -29.48
C TRP A 158 -31.76 -13.81 -30.34
N ASN A 159 -31.42 -14.38 -31.49
CA ASN A 159 -32.38 -14.97 -32.43
C ASN A 159 -32.90 -16.34 -31.95
N GLY A 160 -32.12 -17.12 -31.20
CA GLY A 160 -32.58 -18.39 -30.63
C GLY A 160 -33.37 -18.24 -29.32
N ASP A 161 -34.12 -19.27 -28.90
CA ASP A 161 -34.65 -19.38 -27.52
C ASP A 161 -33.67 -20.15 -26.61
N THR A 162 -32.50 -19.55 -26.38
CA THR A 162 -31.44 -20.18 -25.57
C THR A 162 -31.55 -19.78 -24.10
N PRO A 163 -31.06 -20.61 -23.16
CA PRO A 163 -30.89 -20.20 -21.76
C PRO A 163 -30.07 -18.91 -21.59
N ALA A 164 -29.13 -18.65 -22.52
CA ALA A 164 -28.36 -17.42 -22.55
C ALA A 164 -29.25 -16.19 -22.81
N LYS A 165 -30.16 -16.25 -23.78
CA LYS A 165 -31.15 -15.17 -24.03
C LYS A 165 -32.01 -14.90 -22.80
N LYS A 166 -32.50 -15.95 -22.13
CA LYS A 166 -33.30 -15.81 -20.89
C LYS A 166 -32.52 -15.07 -19.80
N LYS A 167 -31.24 -15.41 -19.59
CA LYS A 167 -30.34 -14.70 -18.67
C LYS A 167 -30.07 -13.25 -19.07
N MET A 168 -29.92 -12.97 -20.37
CA MET A 168 -29.72 -11.61 -20.87
C MET A 168 -30.96 -10.73 -20.66
N ILE A 169 -32.15 -11.25 -20.95
CA ILE A 169 -33.43 -10.56 -20.69
C ILE A 169 -33.60 -10.31 -19.19
N GLU A 170 -33.29 -11.29 -18.34
CA GLU A 170 -33.36 -11.14 -16.90
C GLU A 170 -32.34 -10.10 -16.38
N GLY A 171 -31.12 -10.09 -16.91
CA GLY A 171 -30.13 -9.04 -16.64
C GLY A 171 -30.62 -7.66 -17.05
N LEU A 172 -31.28 -7.55 -18.21
CA LEU A 172 -31.91 -6.30 -18.66
C LEU A 172 -33.11 -5.90 -17.80
N ARG A 173 -33.89 -6.83 -17.24
CA ARG A 173 -34.96 -6.51 -16.29
C ARG A 173 -34.37 -5.97 -14.98
N LYS A 174 -33.35 -6.64 -14.44
CA LYS A 174 -32.66 -6.22 -13.20
C LYS A 174 -31.96 -4.86 -13.35
N SER A 175 -31.30 -4.62 -14.48
CA SER A 175 -30.55 -3.38 -14.73
C SER A 175 -31.40 -2.25 -15.33
N GLY A 176 -32.36 -2.58 -16.19
CA GLY A 176 -33.09 -1.63 -17.03
C GLY A 176 -34.32 -1.02 -16.37
N LEU A 177 -35.02 -1.71 -15.46
CA LEU A 177 -36.18 -1.15 -14.77
C LEU A 177 -35.80 -0.23 -13.59
N SER A 178 -34.61 -0.40 -13.00
CA SER A 178 -34.14 0.39 -11.85
C SER A 178 -33.30 1.63 -12.22
N GLN A 179 -32.90 1.75 -13.49
CA GLN A 179 -31.97 2.80 -13.98
C GLN A 179 -32.51 3.62 -15.16
N LYS A 180 -33.50 3.14 -15.94
CA LYS A 180 -34.13 3.97 -16.97
C LYS A 180 -34.86 5.15 -16.31
N GLY A 181 -34.48 6.37 -16.69
CA GLY A 181 -35.12 7.61 -16.21
C GLY A 181 -34.46 8.26 -14.99
N LYS A 182 -33.42 7.66 -14.39
CA LYS A 182 -32.64 8.37 -13.37
C LYS A 182 -31.80 9.44 -14.05
N ILE A 183 -32.10 10.71 -13.73
CA ILE A 183 -31.27 11.85 -14.09
C ILE A 183 -29.87 11.58 -13.52
N LYS A 184 -28.86 11.50 -14.39
CA LYS A 184 -27.47 11.35 -13.93
C LYS A 184 -27.13 12.60 -13.15
N THR A 185 -26.73 12.45 -11.89
CA THR A 185 -26.23 13.57 -11.08
C THR A 185 -25.08 14.23 -11.83
N GLU A 186 -25.18 15.54 -12.01
CA GLU A 186 -24.17 16.33 -12.69
C GLU A 186 -22.82 16.20 -11.96
N ARG A 187 -21.75 16.38 -12.74
CA ARG A 187 -20.38 16.40 -12.25
C ARG A 187 -19.83 17.81 -12.39
N GLU A 188 -19.06 18.23 -11.40
CA GLU A 188 -18.40 19.52 -11.37
C GLU A 188 -16.90 19.35 -11.16
N LYS A 189 -16.16 20.39 -11.51
CA LYS A 189 -14.73 20.51 -11.23
C LYS A 189 -14.54 21.13 -9.84
N ARG A 190 -13.73 20.49 -9.00
CA ARG A 190 -13.29 21.02 -7.71
C ARG A 190 -11.77 21.02 -7.65
N TYR A 191 -11.22 21.78 -6.72
CA TYR A 191 -9.78 21.84 -6.45
C TYR A 191 -9.48 21.15 -5.12
N CYS A 192 -8.40 20.38 -5.08
CA CYS A 192 -8.01 19.66 -3.88
C CYS A 192 -7.64 20.64 -2.76
N ALA A 193 -8.19 20.43 -1.56
CA ALA A 193 -7.87 21.26 -0.39
C ALA A 193 -6.41 21.13 0.10
N LEU A 194 -5.63 20.17 -0.42
CA LEU A 194 -4.23 19.97 -0.05
C LEU A 194 -3.25 20.37 -1.17
N CYS A 195 -3.38 19.80 -2.36
CA CYS A 195 -2.45 20.06 -3.47
C CYS A 195 -2.98 21.06 -4.51
N TYR A 196 -4.23 21.52 -4.36
CA TYR A 196 -4.90 22.43 -5.31
C TYR A 196 -5.11 21.88 -6.73
N ASP A 197 -4.80 20.61 -6.98
CA ASP A 197 -5.08 19.97 -8.27
C ASP A 197 -6.58 19.89 -8.55
N GLU A 198 -6.93 20.04 -9.83
CA GLU A 198 -8.30 19.87 -10.31
C GLU A 198 -8.73 18.40 -10.29
N PHE A 199 -9.94 18.13 -9.80
CA PHE A 199 -10.58 16.81 -9.89
C PHE A 199 -12.08 16.93 -10.17
N ILE A 200 -12.64 15.89 -10.80
CA ILE A 200 -14.06 15.85 -11.19
C ILE A 200 -14.84 15.01 -10.19
N VAL A 201 -15.92 15.56 -9.65
CA VAL A 201 -16.75 14.89 -8.64
C VAL A 201 -18.23 15.13 -8.90
N MET A 202 -19.10 14.25 -8.40
CA MET A 202 -20.55 14.52 -8.40
C MET A 202 -20.86 15.74 -7.52
N VAL A 203 -21.78 16.59 -7.95
CA VAL A 203 -22.21 17.79 -7.19
C VAL A 203 -22.63 17.44 -5.75
N THR A 204 -23.24 16.26 -5.56
CA THR A 204 -23.68 15.77 -4.23
C THR A 204 -22.57 15.19 -3.35
N SER A 205 -21.36 15.02 -3.87
CA SER A 205 -20.25 14.42 -3.13
C SER A 205 -19.69 15.40 -2.09
N LYS A 206 -19.27 14.88 -0.94
CA LYS A 206 -18.53 15.63 0.09
C LYS A 206 -17.02 15.59 -0.08
N GLN A 207 -16.51 14.97 -1.16
CA GLN A 207 -15.09 14.83 -1.41
C GLN A 207 -14.43 16.20 -1.63
N SER A 208 -13.39 16.46 -0.83
CA SER A 208 -12.58 17.69 -0.84
C SER A 208 -11.13 17.47 -1.29
N TYR A 209 -10.71 16.21 -1.47
CA TYR A 209 -9.35 15.83 -1.87
C TYR A 209 -9.35 15.07 -3.20
N CYS A 210 -8.35 15.30 -4.05
CA CYS A 210 -8.26 14.67 -5.38
C CYS A 210 -8.04 13.16 -5.30
N CYS A 211 -7.37 12.66 -4.24
CA CYS A 211 -7.04 11.25 -4.07
C CYS A 211 -6.95 10.85 -2.59
N GLN A 212 -6.91 9.54 -2.34
CA GLN A 212 -6.74 8.99 -0.98
C GLN A 212 -5.44 9.44 -0.31
N HIS A 213 -4.36 9.60 -1.08
CA HIS A 213 -3.09 10.07 -0.56
C HIS A 213 -3.21 11.48 0.05
N CYS A 214 -3.82 12.43 -0.67
CA CYS A 214 -4.05 13.79 -0.16
C CYS A 214 -4.98 13.80 1.06
N SER A 215 -6.06 13.01 1.03
CA SER A 215 -6.94 12.90 2.19
C SER A 215 -6.21 12.33 3.41
N GLY A 216 -5.36 11.33 3.21
CA GLY A 216 -4.58 10.69 4.27
C GLY A 216 -3.54 11.64 4.89
N GLN A 217 -2.80 12.37 4.05
CA GLN A 217 -1.84 13.37 4.52
C GLN A 217 -2.50 14.45 5.38
N SER A 218 -3.65 14.98 4.93
CA SER A 218 -4.40 15.97 5.70
C SER A 218 -4.88 15.40 7.04
N ALA A 219 -5.39 14.18 7.05
CA ALA A 219 -5.82 13.51 8.28
C ALA A 219 -4.67 13.30 9.28
N ILE A 220 -3.48 12.88 8.80
CA ILE A 220 -2.28 12.72 9.64
C ILE A 220 -1.87 14.07 10.24
N ARG A 221 -1.87 15.15 9.46
CA ARG A 221 -1.55 16.49 9.94
C ARG A 221 -2.50 16.92 11.06
N ILE A 222 -3.82 16.80 10.83
CA ILE A 222 -4.84 17.15 11.83
C ILE A 222 -4.66 16.32 13.12
N ALA A 223 -4.44 15.01 12.98
CA ALA A 223 -4.22 14.13 14.14
C ALA A 223 -2.93 14.50 14.90
N THR A 224 -1.87 14.90 14.19
CA THR A 224 -0.61 15.35 14.78
C THR A 224 -0.80 16.65 15.55
N GLU A 225 -1.51 17.62 14.98
CA GLU A 225 -1.84 18.90 15.63
C GLU A 225 -2.65 18.68 16.92
N ALA A 226 -3.71 17.87 16.86
CA ALA A 226 -4.53 17.52 18.02
C ALA A 226 -3.71 16.77 19.10
N TYR A 227 -2.80 15.88 18.68
CA TYR A 227 -1.88 15.20 19.61
C TYR A 227 -0.91 16.20 20.28
N VAL A 228 -0.36 17.15 19.53
CA VAL A 228 0.56 18.17 20.06
C VAL A 228 -0.16 19.09 21.05
N GLU A 229 -1.39 19.50 20.74
CA GLU A 229 -2.20 20.36 21.61
C GLU A 229 -2.57 19.66 22.93
N SER A 230 -3.06 18.40 22.84
CA SER A 230 -3.37 17.59 24.01
C SER A 230 -2.12 17.34 24.87
N ARG A 231 -0.98 17.02 24.25
CA ARG A 231 0.30 16.86 24.95
C ARG A 231 0.74 18.14 25.66
N THR A 232 0.60 19.29 25.02
CA THR A 232 0.94 20.60 25.62
C THR A 232 0.10 20.87 26.87
N THR A 233 -1.19 20.55 26.81
CA THR A 233 -2.11 20.67 27.95
C THR A 233 -1.73 19.72 29.09
N VAL A 234 -1.45 18.45 28.78
CA VAL A 234 -1.02 17.45 29.77
C VAL A 234 0.30 17.88 30.43
N HIS A 235 1.28 18.35 29.65
CA HIS A 235 2.56 18.82 30.17
C HIS A 235 2.39 19.99 31.14
N ARG A 236 1.55 20.97 30.78
CA ARG A 236 1.23 22.11 31.66
C ARG A 236 0.61 21.65 32.97
N ASN A 237 -0.35 20.72 32.92
CA ASN A 237 -1.04 20.21 34.10
C ASN A 237 -0.09 19.40 35.00
N ILE A 238 0.78 18.57 34.43
CA ILE A 238 1.82 17.84 35.16
C ILE A 238 2.75 18.82 35.87
N LYS A 239 3.22 19.86 35.18
CA LYS A 239 4.12 20.88 35.77
C LYS A 239 3.46 21.59 36.95
N GLN A 240 2.21 22.05 36.78
CA GLN A 240 1.45 22.68 37.86
C GLN A 240 1.25 21.74 39.04
N TYR A 241 0.95 20.46 38.78
CA TYR A 241 0.77 19.46 39.81
C TYR A 241 2.05 19.19 40.60
N ILE A 242 3.19 19.11 39.92
CA ILE A 242 4.50 18.93 40.58
C ILE A 242 4.80 20.11 41.49
N ILE A 243 4.51 21.35 41.05
CA ILE A 243 4.69 22.54 41.89
C ILE A 243 3.80 22.47 43.13
N TYR A 244 2.50 22.18 42.95
CA TYR A 244 1.55 22.01 44.05
C TYR A 244 2.01 20.93 45.04
N TRP A 245 2.30 19.72 44.55
CA TRP A 245 2.71 18.59 45.37
C TRP A 245 4.01 18.88 46.12
N THR A 246 4.96 19.59 45.48
CA THR A 246 6.23 19.99 46.10
C THR A 246 6.00 20.90 47.31
N ASN A 247 5.06 21.85 47.21
CA ASN A 247 4.74 22.76 48.32
C ASN A 247 4.11 22.00 49.49
N GLU A 248 3.16 21.10 49.21
CA GLU A 248 2.48 20.29 50.24
C GLU A 248 3.40 19.26 50.91
N ASN A 249 4.49 18.86 50.25
CA ASN A 249 5.41 17.80 50.68
C ASN A 249 6.85 18.31 50.82
N SER A 250 7.01 19.58 51.21
CA SER A 250 8.30 20.29 51.20
C SER A 250 9.39 19.58 52.02
N GLU A 251 9.03 19.05 53.20
CA GLU A 251 9.94 18.29 54.07
C GLU A 251 10.47 17.03 53.38
N ILE A 252 9.57 16.23 52.77
CA ILE A 252 9.93 15.03 52.02
C ILE A 252 10.90 15.38 50.89
N VAL A 253 10.62 16.44 50.14
CA VAL A 253 11.45 16.89 49.02
C VAL A 253 12.84 17.31 49.48
N LEU A 254 12.94 18.13 50.54
CA LEU A 254 14.22 18.64 51.04
C LEU A 254 15.11 17.52 51.58
N LEU A 255 14.53 16.57 52.31
CA LEU A 255 15.23 15.42 52.88
C LEU A 255 15.59 14.33 51.86
N THR A 256 15.00 14.34 50.66
CA THR A 256 15.26 13.31 49.64
C THR A 256 16.73 13.35 49.16
N PRO A 257 17.49 12.24 49.27
CA PRO A 257 18.83 12.16 48.72
C PRO A 257 18.81 11.77 47.22
N PHE A 258 19.79 12.26 46.46
CA PHE A 258 19.83 12.10 44.99
C PHE A 258 19.93 10.64 44.49
N ASN A 259 20.32 9.70 45.35
CA ASN A 259 20.38 8.28 45.03
C ASN A 259 19.07 7.52 45.32
N LYS A 260 18.14 8.09 46.10
CA LYS A 260 16.85 7.45 46.48
C LYS A 260 15.61 8.14 45.90
N ILE A 261 15.79 8.94 44.84
CA ILE A 261 14.70 9.72 44.22
C ILE A 261 13.48 8.84 43.95
N ASN A 262 13.61 7.77 43.16
CA ASN A 262 12.48 6.96 42.72
C ASN A 262 11.66 6.38 43.87
N SER A 263 12.29 5.99 44.99
CA SER A 263 11.58 5.45 46.15
C SER A 263 10.85 6.55 46.91
N THR A 264 11.44 7.74 47.01
CA THR A 264 10.89 8.82 47.84
C THR A 264 9.82 9.64 47.12
N ILE A 265 9.99 9.92 45.82
CA ILE A 265 8.99 10.62 45.00
C ILE A 265 8.00 9.68 44.31
N LYS A 266 7.95 8.41 44.74
CA LYS A 266 6.99 7.43 44.21
C LYS A 266 5.53 7.90 44.33
N PRO A 267 5.07 8.48 45.47
CA PRO A 267 3.70 8.98 45.58
C PRO A 267 3.35 10.01 44.52
N LEU A 268 4.24 10.97 44.26
CA LEU A 268 4.10 11.96 43.19
C LEU A 268 3.91 11.28 41.82
N THR A 269 4.76 10.30 41.49
CA THR A 269 4.69 9.63 40.18
C THR A 269 3.43 8.76 40.03
N ASP A 270 2.96 8.14 41.11
CA ASP A 270 1.74 7.34 41.10
C ASP A 270 0.50 8.22 40.95
N GLU A 271 0.49 9.40 41.59
CA GLU A 271 -0.58 10.39 41.42
C GLU A 271 -0.60 11.02 40.03
N ILE A 272 0.58 11.33 39.46
CA ILE A 272 0.70 11.78 38.07
C ILE A 272 0.15 10.72 37.11
N TYR A 273 0.47 9.44 37.35
CA TYR A 273 -0.07 8.36 36.54
C TYR A 273 -1.59 8.25 36.68
N SER A 274 -2.13 8.31 37.89
CA SER A 274 -3.57 8.24 38.15
C SER A 274 -4.34 9.41 37.50
N ARG A 275 -3.79 10.63 37.58
CA ARG A 275 -4.46 11.85 37.08
C ARG A 275 -4.28 12.08 35.58
N PHE A 276 -3.12 11.74 35.02
CA PHE A 276 -2.73 12.13 33.67
C PHE A 276 -2.33 10.96 32.78
N GLY A 277 -2.31 9.73 33.30
CA GLY A 277 -1.92 8.52 32.55
C GLY A 277 -0.42 8.44 32.23
N VAL A 278 0.42 9.29 32.82
CA VAL A 278 1.86 9.37 32.50
C VAL A 278 2.70 8.68 33.58
N LYS A 279 3.37 7.59 33.19
CA LYS A 279 4.30 6.84 34.08
C LYS A 279 5.78 7.10 33.77
N ASP A 280 6.11 7.45 32.53
CA ASP A 280 7.50 7.60 32.07
C ASP A 280 8.12 8.90 32.60
N MET A 281 9.16 8.76 33.42
CA MET A 281 9.89 9.89 34.01
C MET A 281 10.48 10.86 32.98
N ARG A 282 10.78 10.40 31.76
CA ARG A 282 11.29 11.26 30.69
C ARG A 282 10.20 12.21 30.21
N VAL A 283 8.96 11.75 30.16
CA VAL A 283 7.80 12.58 29.80
C VAL A 283 7.50 13.57 30.92
N ILE A 284 7.57 13.13 32.18
CA ILE A 284 7.41 13.98 33.35
C ILE A 284 8.49 15.08 33.39
N SER A 285 9.75 14.73 33.10
CA SER A 285 10.85 15.69 33.00
C SER A 285 10.60 16.71 31.88
N LYS A 286 10.24 16.23 30.68
CA LYS A 286 9.87 17.10 29.54
C LYS A 286 8.70 18.03 29.84
N ALA A 287 7.73 17.61 30.64
CA ALA A 287 6.61 18.45 31.03
C ALA A 287 7.05 19.68 31.84
N VAL A 288 8.11 19.55 32.64
CA VAL A 288 8.63 20.64 33.48
C VAL A 288 9.58 21.54 32.70
N PHE A 289 10.51 20.94 31.95
CA PHE A 289 11.68 21.64 31.37
C PHE A 289 11.61 21.86 29.85
N GLY A 290 10.62 21.29 29.15
CA GLY A 290 10.56 21.29 27.68
C GLY A 290 11.43 20.20 27.02
N GLU A 291 12.39 19.65 27.76
CA GLU A 291 13.29 18.57 27.34
C GLU A 291 13.52 17.57 28.49
N ASP A 292 14.05 16.39 28.18
CA ASP A 292 14.34 15.40 29.21
C ASP A 292 15.66 15.73 29.91
N LYS A 293 15.55 16.24 31.14
CA LYS A 293 16.68 16.53 32.02
C LYS A 293 16.87 15.46 33.11
N GLY A 294 16.02 14.45 33.11
CA GLY A 294 16.02 13.36 34.08
C GLY A 294 15.58 13.76 35.50
N ARG A 295 15.57 12.74 36.36
CA ARG A 295 15.04 12.79 37.74
C ARG A 295 15.84 13.65 38.70
N LYS A 296 17.16 13.78 38.50
CA LYS A 296 18.03 14.59 39.39
C LYS A 296 17.75 16.08 39.22
N GLU A 297 17.58 16.53 37.99
CA GLU A 297 17.19 17.91 37.68
C GLU A 297 15.78 18.22 38.18
N LEU A 298 14.86 17.25 38.05
CA LEU A 298 13.54 17.38 38.64
C LEU A 298 13.59 17.60 40.15
N LEU A 299 14.38 16.80 40.88
CA LEU A 299 14.55 16.99 42.32
C LEU A 299 15.23 18.32 42.66
N ARG A 300 16.22 18.77 41.88
CA ARG A 300 16.85 20.09 42.07
C ARG A 300 15.83 21.22 41.92
N PHE A 301 14.99 21.15 40.88
CA PHE A 301 13.90 22.08 40.67
C PHE A 301 12.94 22.11 41.86
N MET A 302 12.50 20.94 42.34
CA MET A 302 11.60 20.84 43.49
C MET A 302 12.23 21.40 44.77
N LYS A 303 13.50 21.05 45.06
CA LYS A 303 14.22 21.62 46.22
C LYS A 303 14.35 23.14 46.14
N LYS A 304 14.61 23.68 44.94
CA LYS A 304 14.67 25.12 44.71
C LYS A 304 13.34 25.80 45.01
N LEU A 305 12.21 25.23 44.57
CA LEU A 305 10.87 25.72 44.91
C LEU A 305 10.64 25.76 46.43
N CYS A 306 11.04 24.70 47.14
CA CYS A 306 10.95 24.68 48.61
C CYS A 306 11.82 25.76 49.28
N SER A 307 12.94 26.13 48.67
CA SER A 307 13.90 27.12 49.22
C SER A 307 13.45 28.57 48.97
N GLU A 308 12.77 28.82 47.85
CA GLU A 308 12.25 30.16 47.49
C GLU A 308 10.97 30.54 48.25
N ASN A 309 10.25 29.56 48.82
CA ASN A 309 9.05 29.76 49.64
C ASN A 309 9.32 29.89 51.15
N VAL A 310 10.59 29.94 51.58
CA VAL A 310 10.97 30.21 52.98
C VAL A 310 11.24 31.72 53.11
N CYS A 311 10.18 32.49 53.34
CA CYS A 311 10.20 33.83 53.91
C CYS A 311 9.04 33.96 54.91
#